data_AF-B2LBK7-F1
#
_entry.id   AF-B2LBK7-F1
#
_cell.length_a   1.000
_cell.length_b   1.000
_cell.length_c   1.000
_cell.angle_alpha   90.00
_cell.angle_beta   90.00
_cell.angle_gamma   90.00
#
_symmetry.space_group_name_H-M   'P 1'
#
loop_
_entity.id
_entity.type
_entity.pdbx_description
1 polymer ?
#
loop_
_entity_poly.entity_id
_entity_poly.type
_entity_poly.pdbx_seq_one_letter_code
_entity_poly.pdbx_strand_id
1 'polypeptide(L)' 'FKRLANTKAHTSRFVSANLPCNKFKNRLVNIMPYETTRVCLQPIRGLEGSDYINASS' A
#
# COMPACT_ATOMS: atom_id res chain seq x y z
N PHE A 1 18.20 10.05 -15.29
CA PHE A 1 17.27 9.94 -14.15
C PHE A 1 15.83 10.40 -14.46
N LYS A 2 15.61 11.56 -15.12
CA LYS A 2 14.25 12.10 -15.39
C LYS A 2 13.30 11.16 -16.16
N ARG A 3 13.81 10.30 -17.06
CA ARG A 3 12.99 9.35 -17.82
C ARG A 3 12.27 8.32 -16.95
N LEU A 4 12.88 7.89 -15.83
CA LEU A 4 12.29 6.91 -14.92
C LEU A 4 11.10 7.48 -14.13
N ALA A 5 11.13 8.78 -13.82
CA ALA A 5 10.06 9.46 -13.08
C ALA A 5 8.81 9.76 -13.91
N ASN A 6 8.91 9.72 -15.25
CA ASN A 6 7.76 9.92 -16.13
C ASN A 6 6.82 8.71 -16.16
N THR A 7 7.27 7.54 -15.71
CA THR A 7 6.42 6.37 -15.52
C THR A 7 5.73 6.48 -14.16
N LYS A 8 4.67 7.30 -14.10
CA LYS A 8 3.86 7.42 -12.87
C LYS A 8 2.89 6.27 -12.77
N ALA A 9 2.82 5.64 -11.61
CA ALA A 9 1.76 4.72 -11.28
C ALA A 9 0.45 5.47 -11.03
N HIS A 10 -0.65 4.91 -11.51
CA HIS A 10 -1.99 5.42 -11.23
C HIS A 10 -2.35 5.19 -9.76
N THR A 11 -3.07 6.12 -9.13
CA THR A 11 -3.43 6.06 -7.70
C THR A 11 -4.27 4.83 -7.35
N SER A 12 -5.01 4.30 -8.33
CA SER A 12 -5.76 3.03 -8.21
C SER A 12 -4.89 1.82 -7.89
N ARG A 13 -3.56 1.94 -7.99
CA ARG A 13 -2.62 0.86 -7.63
C ARG A 13 -2.30 0.82 -6.13
N PHE A 14 -2.89 1.67 -5.29
CA PHE A 14 -2.58 1.76 -3.86
C PHE A 14 -3.86 1.64 -2.99
N VAL A 15 -4.76 0.69 -3.31
CA VAL A 15 -6.11 0.64 -2.73
C VAL A 15 -6.06 0.36 -1.23
N SER A 16 -5.46 -0.76 -0.83
CA SER A 16 -5.36 -1.17 0.58
C SER A 16 -4.57 -0.17 1.41
N ALA A 17 -3.51 0.40 0.83
CA ALA A 17 -2.66 1.39 1.49
C ALA A 17 -3.38 2.72 1.79
N ASN A 18 -4.39 3.08 0.99
CA ASN A 18 -5.16 4.33 1.15
C ASN A 18 -6.40 4.21 2.04
N LEU A 19 -6.75 3.00 2.49
CA LEU A 19 -7.86 2.81 3.44
C LEU A 19 -7.60 3.64 4.72
N PRO A 20 -8.64 4.30 5.29
CA PRO A 20 -8.47 5.11 6.50
C PRO A 20 -7.81 4.35 7.66
N CYS A 21 -8.15 3.07 7.84
CA CYS A 21 -7.60 2.17 8.86
C CYS A 21 -6.12 1.80 8.64
N ASN A 22 -5.54 2.12 7.48
CA ASN A 22 -4.16 1.80 7.13
C ASN A 22 -3.25 3.03 7.01
N LYS A 23 -3.79 4.26 6.99
CA LYS A 23 -3.01 5.49 6.83
C LYS A 23 -1.88 5.63 7.85
N PHE A 24 -2.16 5.33 9.13
CA PHE A 24 -1.17 5.41 10.21
C PHE A 24 -0.14 4.27 10.19
N LYS A 25 -0.37 3.21 9.40
CA LYS A 25 0.57 2.10 9.19
C LYS A 25 1.63 2.42 8.13
N ASN A 26 1.50 3.56 7.44
CA ASN A 26 2.49 4.06 6.49
C ASN A 26 3.38 5.11 7.15
N ARG A 27 4.70 4.85 7.20
CA ARG A 27 5.67 5.83 7.72
C ARG A 27 5.68 7.13 6.91
N LEU A 28 5.52 7.01 5.59
CA LEU A 28 5.47 8.11 4.63
C LEU A 28 4.28 7.91 3.69
N VAL A 29 3.41 8.90 3.57
CA VAL A 29 2.16 8.79 2.77
C VAL A 29 2.41 8.75 1.26
N ASN A 30 3.60 9.15 0.82
CA ASN A 30 4.03 9.11 -0.59
C ASN A 30 4.79 7.82 -0.94
N ILE A 31 5.01 6.92 0.01
CA ILE A 31 5.67 5.62 -0.21
C ILE A 31 4.72 4.51 0.24
N MET A 32 4.09 3.86 -0.72
CA MET A 32 3.08 2.81 -0.51
C MET A 32 3.31 1.64 -1.47
N PRO A 33 2.97 0.40 -1.09
CA PRO A 33 3.12 -0.76 -1.96
C PRO A 33 2.06 -0.78 -3.06
N TYR A 34 2.39 -1.32 -4.23
CA TYR A 34 1.38 -1.59 -5.25
C TYR A 34 0.46 -2.73 -4.80
N GLU A 35 -0.83 -2.62 -5.11
CA GLU A 35 -1.84 -3.60 -4.72
C GLU A 35 -1.51 -4.99 -5.23
N THR A 36 -0.97 -5.10 -6.45
CA THR A 36 -0.66 -6.37 -7.10
C THR A 36 0.57 -7.09 -6.53
N THR A 37 1.43 -6.38 -5.80
CA THR A 37 2.69 -6.93 -5.28
C THR A 37 2.86 -6.71 -3.78
N ARG A 38 1.82 -6.26 -3.08
CA ARG A 38 1.88 -6.06 -1.63
C ARG A 38 2.02 -7.39 -0.92
N VAL A 39 2.73 -7.38 0.20
CA VAL A 39 2.72 -8.52 1.12
C VAL A 39 1.40 -8.50 1.89
N CYS A 40 0.62 -9.57 1.79
CA CYS A 40 -0.64 -9.74 2.51
C CYS A 40 -0.43 -10.60 3.76
N LEU A 41 -0.81 -10.09 4.92
CA LEU A 41 -0.85 -10.86 6.16
C LEU A 41 -2.15 -11.68 6.24
N GLN A 42 -2.18 -12.67 7.12
CA GLN A 42 -3.42 -13.38 7.44
C GLN A 42 -4.39 -12.43 8.17
N PRO A 43 -5.61 -12.22 7.67
CA PRO A 43 -6.57 -11.32 8.31
C PRO A 43 -7.04 -11.86 9.66
N ILE A 44 -7.17 -10.96 10.62
CA ILE A 44 -7.70 -11.23 11.95
C ILE A 44 -9.19 -10.87 11.97
N ARG A 45 -10.05 -11.81 12.38
CA ARG A 45 -11.51 -11.61 12.42
C ARG A 45 -11.86 -10.40 13.28
N GLY A 46 -12.68 -9.50 12.73
CA GLY A 46 -13.14 -8.29 13.41
C GLY A 46 -12.15 -7.13 13.43
N LEU A 47 -10.93 -7.29 12.90
CA LEU A 47 -9.92 -6.24 12.82
C LEU A 47 -9.70 -5.82 11.36
N GLU A 48 -10.28 -4.68 10.99
CA GLU A 48 -10.14 -4.10 9.64
C GLU A 48 -8.68 -3.74 9.32
N GLY A 49 -8.22 -4.06 8.10
CA GLY A 49 -6.86 -3.80 7.64
C GLY A 49 -5.78 -4.62 8.37
N SER A 50 -6.16 -5.68 9.08
CA SER A 50 -5.21 -6.60 9.73
C SER A 50 -4.33 -7.36 8.75
N ASP A 51 -4.75 -7.46 7.49
CA ASP A 51 -4.00 -8.06 6.38
C ASP A 51 -2.95 -7.12 5.76
N TYR A 52 -2.91 -5.84 6.21
CA TYR A 52 -2.07 -4.81 5.60
C TYR A 52 -0.76 -4.56 6.35
N ILE A 53 0.34 -4.60 5.61
CA ILE A 53 1.66 -4.06 5.97
C ILE A 53 2.24 -3.29 4.78
N ASN A 54 3.00 -2.22 5.03
CA ASN A 54 3.69 -1.48 3.97
C ASN A 54 4.97 -2.24 3.54
N ALA A 55 4.78 -3.27 2.69
CA ALA A 55 5.85 -4.09 2.12
C ALA A 55 5.44 -4.61 0.73
N SER A 56 6.42 -4.83 -0.15
CA SER A 56 6.22 -5.42 -1.50
C SER A 56 7.12 -6.64 -1.69
N SER A 57 6.67 -7.63 -2.49
CA SER A 57 7.45 -8.80 -2.91
C SER A 57 8.07 -8.63 -4.29
#